data_AF-A0A916HPM2-F1
#
_entry.id   AF-A0A916HPM2-F1
#
_cell.length_a   1.000
_cell.length_b   1.000
_cell.length_c   1.000
_cell.angle_alpha   90.00
_cell.angle_beta   90.00
_cell.angle_gamma   90.00
#
_symmetry.space_group_name_H-M   'P 1'
#
loop_
_entity.id
_entity.type
_entity.pdbx_description
1 polymer ?
#
loop_
_entity_poly.entity_id
_entity_poly.type
_entity_poly.pdbx_seq_one_letter_code
_entity_poly.pdbx_strand_id
1 'polypeptide(L)'
;MASLLAALMLTSHAWAGNFEPGATYYIERFDPALKPWNPGQALNIEEVFKNYQYYEILFDSTGTRLTVNRHIQGSKTEIGHYQVAPDGGLKKDD
;
A
#
# COMPACT_ATOMS: atom_id res chain seq x y z
N MET A 1 -30.90 35.71 1.72
CA MET A 1 -30.69 34.25 1.87
C MET A 1 -30.18 33.71 0.53
N ALA A 2 -28.94 33.24 0.48
CA ALA A 2 -28.46 32.35 -0.57
C ALA A 2 -27.22 31.64 -0.01
N SER A 3 -27.45 30.45 0.55
CA SER A 3 -26.39 29.60 1.10
C SER A 3 -25.52 29.11 -0.05
N LEU A 4 -24.26 29.57 -0.08
CA LEU A 4 -23.24 29.07 -0.99
C LEU A 4 -22.80 27.71 -0.46
N LEU A 5 -23.24 26.63 -1.11
CA LEU A 5 -22.78 25.28 -0.84
C LEU A 5 -21.28 25.18 -1.18
N ALA A 6 -20.44 25.24 -0.15
CA ALA A 6 -19.04 24.86 -0.24
C ALA A 6 -18.97 23.34 -0.46
N ALA A 7 -18.89 22.91 -1.71
CA ALA A 7 -18.49 21.56 -2.05
C ALA A 7 -16.99 21.44 -1.73
N LEU A 8 -16.68 20.99 -0.51
CA LEU A 8 -15.36 20.52 -0.12
C LEU A 8 -15.07 19.28 -0.98
N MET A 9 -14.47 19.48 -2.15
CA MET A 9 -13.82 18.42 -2.90
C MET A 9 -12.66 17.94 -2.02
N LEU A 10 -12.93 16.96 -1.16
CA LEU A 10 -11.90 16.13 -0.57
C LEU A 10 -11.18 15.48 -1.74
N THR A 11 -10.06 16.07 -2.15
CA THR A 11 -9.11 15.44 -3.06
C THR A 11 -8.51 14.28 -2.29
N SER A 12 -9.18 13.13 -2.35
CA SER A 12 -8.52 11.85 -2.14
C SER A 12 -7.40 11.78 -3.17
N HIS A 13 -6.20 12.23 -2.78
CA HIS A 13 -5.01 12.01 -3.58
C HIS A 13 -4.94 10.50 -3.78
N ALA A 14 -5.20 10.05 -5.01
CA ALA A 14 -5.06 8.67 -5.39
C ALA A 14 -3.56 8.34 -5.32
N TRP A 15 -3.11 7.89 -4.15
CA TRP A 15 -1.71 7.56 -3.83
C TRP A 15 -1.19 6.33 -4.57
N ALA A 16 -2.07 5.60 -5.29
CA ALA A 16 -1.67 4.55 -6.22
C ALA A 16 -0.75 5.05 -7.36
N GLY A 17 -0.61 6.37 -7.55
CA GLY A 17 0.27 6.96 -8.56
C GLY A 17 1.75 7.10 -8.20
N ASN A 18 2.18 6.76 -6.97
CA ASN A 18 3.56 7.00 -6.52
C ASN A 18 4.43 5.73 -6.37
N PHE A 19 3.91 4.54 -6.65
CA PHE A 19 4.69 3.30 -6.63
C PHE A 19 5.17 2.97 -8.03
N GLU A 20 6.47 2.74 -8.16
CA GLU A 20 7.11 2.35 -9.40
C GLU A 20 6.78 0.88 -9.70
N PRO A 21 6.31 0.56 -10.91
CA PRO A 21 6.13 -0.82 -11.33
C PRO A 21 7.43 -1.62 -11.18
N GLY A 22 7.32 -2.86 -10.73
CA GLY A 22 8.47 -3.75 -10.51
C GLY A 22 9.35 -3.40 -9.32
N ALA A 23 9.01 -2.38 -8.52
CA ALA A 23 9.78 -2.01 -7.34
C ALA A 23 9.32 -2.75 -6.07
N THR A 24 10.26 -2.89 -5.14
CA THR A 24 10.04 -3.45 -3.80
C THR A 24 10.01 -2.33 -2.76
N TYR A 25 9.04 -2.37 -1.88
CA TYR A 25 8.87 -1.41 -0.79
C TYR A 25 8.79 -2.11 0.56
N TYR A 26 9.37 -1.52 1.60
CA TYR A 26 9.26 -2.01 2.97
C TYR A 26 8.42 -1.06 3.81
N ILE A 27 7.45 -1.60 4.55
CA ILE A 27 6.54 -0.82 5.40
C ILE A 27 6.31 -1.52 6.74
N GLU A 28 5.99 -0.75 7.77
CA GLU A 28 5.82 -1.28 9.13
C GLU A 28 4.47 -1.99 9.32
N ARG A 29 3.43 -1.48 8.65
CA ARG A 29 2.06 -1.97 8.78
C ARG A 29 1.41 -2.13 7.41
N PHE A 30 0.74 -3.25 7.22
CA PHE A 30 -0.09 -3.51 6.05
C PHE A 30 -1.56 -3.66 6.48
N ASP A 31 -2.43 -2.83 5.88
CA ASP A 31 -3.87 -2.86 6.13
C ASP A 31 -4.63 -2.76 4.80
N PRO A 32 -5.03 -3.90 4.20
CA PRO A 32 -5.65 -3.92 2.87
C PRO A 32 -7.09 -3.39 2.88
N ALA A 33 -7.70 -3.17 4.06
CA ALA A 33 -9.05 -2.64 4.18
C ALA A 33 -9.12 -1.11 4.00
N LEU A 34 -7.98 -0.42 3.99
CA LEU A 34 -7.91 1.01 3.74
C LEU A 34 -8.33 1.36 2.31
N LYS A 35 -9.11 2.44 2.17
CA LYS A 35 -9.63 2.91 0.88
C LYS A 35 -9.58 4.45 0.79
N PRO A 36 -8.71 5.03 -0.07
CA PRO A 36 -7.68 4.34 -0.85
C PRO A 36 -6.65 3.66 0.06
N TRP A 37 -6.02 2.58 -0.42
CA TRP A 37 -4.95 1.94 0.31
C TRP A 37 -3.74 2.87 0.35
N ASN A 38 -3.23 3.10 1.56
CA ASN A 38 -2.04 3.91 1.79
C ASN A 38 -1.06 3.10 2.65
N PRO A 39 0.07 2.66 2.08
CA PRO A 39 1.07 1.90 2.84
C PRO A 39 1.93 2.78 3.76
N GLY A 40 1.72 4.11 3.76
CA GLY A 40 2.50 5.06 4.54
C GLY A 40 3.82 5.38 3.87
N GLN A 41 4.87 5.56 4.67
CA GLN A 41 6.21 5.84 4.19
C GLN A 41 6.92 4.53 3.81
N ALA A 42 7.49 4.48 2.60
CA ALA A 42 8.45 3.46 2.24
C ALA A 42 9.74 3.66 3.04
N LEU A 43 10.16 2.61 3.72
CA LEU A 43 11.36 2.61 4.56
C LEU A 43 12.47 1.83 3.87
N ASN A 44 13.72 2.11 4.25
CA ASN A 44 14.82 1.26 3.84
C ASN A 44 14.87 -0.03 4.70
N ILE A 45 15.60 -1.03 4.22
CA ILE A 45 15.68 -2.33 4.91
C ILE A 45 16.30 -2.22 6.32
N GLU A 46 17.25 -1.31 6.53
CA GLU A 46 17.92 -1.10 7.81
C GLU A 46 16.99 -0.49 8.87
N GLU A 47 16.00 0.30 8.44
CA GLU A 47 14.97 0.87 9.31
C GLU A 47 13.98 -0.19 9.77
N VAL A 48 13.41 -0.97 8.84
CA VAL A 48 12.38 -1.97 9.18
C VAL A 48 12.94 -3.19 9.91
N PHE A 49 14.20 -3.56 9.65
CA PHE A 49 14.81 -4.72 10.28
C PHE A 49 14.90 -4.56 11.81
N LYS A 50 15.04 -3.32 12.30
CA LYS A 50 15.05 -3.00 13.74
C LYS A 50 13.73 -3.33 14.45
N ASN A 51 12.62 -3.30 13.72
CA ASN A 51 11.29 -3.52 14.28
C ASN A 51 10.96 -5.01 14.45
N TYR A 52 11.81 -5.92 13.96
CA TYR A 52 11.63 -7.39 13.93
C TYR A 52 10.37 -7.89 13.22
N GLN A 53 9.41 -7.01 12.90
CA GLN A 53 8.23 -7.31 12.12
C GLN A 53 7.97 -6.18 11.12
N TYR A 54 7.85 -6.53 9.84
CA TYR A 54 7.57 -5.58 8.76
C TYR A 54 6.96 -6.30 7.56
N TYR A 55 6.55 -5.52 6.56
CA TYR A 55 5.97 -6.02 5.33
C TYR A 55 6.81 -5.58 4.14
N GLU A 56 6.96 -6.49 3.18
CA GLU A 56 7.60 -6.26 1.89
C GLU A 56 6.52 -6.32 0.82
N ILE A 57 6.37 -5.23 0.08
CA ILE A 57 5.40 -5.08 -1.02
C ILE A 57 6.17 -5.12 -2.33
N LEU A 58 5.84 -6.06 -3.20
CA LEU A 58 6.43 -6.16 -4.53
C LEU A 58 5.37 -5.85 -5.56
N PHE A 59 5.53 -4.76 -6.30
CA PHE A 59 4.64 -4.46 -7.43
C PHE A 59 5.04 -5.29 -8.64
N ASP A 60 4.05 -5.72 -9.41
CA ASP A 60 4.28 -6.30 -10.72
C ASP A 60 4.79 -5.24 -11.71
N SER A 61 5.18 -5.67 -12.91
CA SER A 61 5.69 -4.78 -13.95
C SER A 61 4.65 -3.77 -14.48
N THR A 62 3.38 -3.94 -14.12
CA THR A 62 2.30 -3.03 -14.50
C THR A 62 1.94 -2.04 -13.38
N GLY A 63 2.37 -2.30 -12.14
CA GLY A 63 1.98 -1.55 -10.95
C GLY A 63 0.53 -1.82 -10.52
N THR A 64 -0.17 -2.74 -11.18
CA THR A 64 -1.60 -3.01 -10.90
C THR A 64 -1.81 -4.19 -9.96
N ARG A 65 -0.78 -5.01 -9.78
CA ARG A 65 -0.78 -6.13 -8.82
C ARG A 65 0.38 -6.00 -7.88
N LEU A 66 0.20 -6.51 -6.67
CA LEU A 66 1.25 -6.59 -5.68
C LEU A 66 1.23 -7.91 -4.93
N THR A 67 2.42 -8.37 -4.57
CA THR A 67 2.64 -9.48 -3.64
C THR A 67 3.05 -8.92 -2.30
N VAL A 68 2.45 -9.41 -1.23
CA VAL A 68 2.73 -8.97 0.14
C VAL A 68 3.37 -10.10 0.91
N ASN A 69 4.57 -9.83 1.43
CA ASN A 69 5.25 -10.71 2.35
C ASN A 69 5.32 -10.07 3.73
N ARG A 70 5.11 -10.86 4.77
CA ARG A 70 5.36 -10.49 6.17
C ARG A 70 6.68 -11.07 6.60
N HIS A 71 7.50 -10.23 7.21
CA HIS A 71 8.73 -10.62 7.88
C HIS A 71 8.50 -10.61 9.39
N ILE A 72 8.89 -11.68 10.08
CA ILE A 72 8.92 -11.77 11.55
C ILE A 72 10.22 -12.44 11.97
N GLN A 73 11.06 -11.73 12.74
CA GLN A 73 12.33 -12.23 13.27
C GLN A 73 13.21 -12.89 12.19
N GLY A 74 13.26 -12.28 11.00
CA GLY A 74 14.05 -12.77 9.86
C GLY A 74 13.39 -13.90 9.06
N SER A 75 12.23 -14.41 9.48
CA SER A 75 11.43 -15.36 8.69
C SER A 75 10.48 -14.60 7.76
N LYS A 76 10.42 -15.00 6.48
CA LYS A 76 9.54 -14.44 5.45
C LYS A 76 8.35 -15.36 5.21
N THR A 77 7.15 -14.81 5.15
CA THR A 77 5.91 -15.53 4.80
C THR A 77 5.09 -14.68 3.83
N GLU A 78 4.74 -15.24 2.68
CA GLU A 78 3.79 -14.61 1.77
C GLU A 78 2.39 -14.63 2.41
N ILE A 79 1.72 -13.48 2.44
CA ILE A 79 0.40 -13.35 3.09
C ILE A 79 -0.72 -13.02 2.09
N GLY A 80 -0.38 -12.77 0.83
CA GLY A 80 -1.34 -12.70 -0.26
C GLY A 80 -0.88 -11.87 -1.46
N HIS A 81 -1.67 -11.99 -2.51
CA HIS A 81 -1.61 -11.15 -3.71
C HIS A 81 -2.84 -10.24 -3.76
N TYR A 82 -2.64 -9.03 -4.26
CA TYR A 82 -3.69 -8.03 -4.34
C TYR A 82 -3.62 -7.29 -5.67
N GLN A 83 -4.79 -6.94 -6.18
CA GLN A 83 -4.97 -6.02 -7.28
C GLN A 83 -5.34 -4.62 -6.76
N VAL A 84 -4.69 -3.60 -7.33
CA VAL A 84 -5.06 -2.20 -7.09
C VAL A 84 -6.31 -1.87 -7.90
N ALA A 85 -7.39 -1.52 -7.21
CA ALA A 85 -8.65 -1.13 -7.83
C ALA A 85 -8.60 0.32 -8.34
N PRO A 86 -9.47 0.72 -9.30
CA PRO A 86 -9.51 2.10 -9.82
C PRO A 86 -9.78 3.17 -8.76
N ASP A 87 -10.37 2.80 -7.63
CA ASP A 87 -10.61 3.67 -6.47
C ASP A 87 -9.41 3.74 -5.50
N GLY A 88 -8.29 3.11 -5.86
CA GLY A 88 -7.07 3.05 -5.08
C GLY A 88 -7.10 2.05 -3.92
N GLY A 89 -8.18 1.29 -3.72
CA GLY A 89 -8.24 0.21 -2.74
C GLY A 89 -7.51 -1.05 -3.21
N LEU A 90 -7.31 -2.00 -2.29
CA LEU A 90 -6.79 -3.33 -2.62
C LEU A 90 -7.91 -4.36 -2.66
N LYS A 91 -7.90 -5.19 -3.71
CA LYS A 91 -8.72 -6.40 -3.81
C LYS A 91 -7.80 -7.62 -3.74
N LYS A 92 -8.06 -8.54 -2.81
CA LYS A 92 -7.25 -9.77 -2.70
C LYS A 92 -7.55 -10.69 -3.88
N ASP A 93 -6.51 -11.31 -4.43
CA ASP A 93 -6.64 -12.41 -5.39
C ASP A 93 -7.00 -13.69 -4.60
N ASP A 94 -8.02 -14.43 -5.06
CA ASP A 94 -8.49 -15.69 -4.45
C ASP A 94 -7.51 -16.86 -4.68
#